data_AF-A0A1T1DSB9-F1
#
_entry.id   AF-A0A1T1DSB9-F1
#
_cell.length_a   1.000
_cell.length_b   1.000
_cell.length_c   1.000
_cell.angle_alpha   90.00
_cell.angle_beta   90.00
_cell.angle_gamma   90.00
#
_symmetry.space_group_name_H-M   'P 1'
#
loop_
_entity.id
_entity.type
_entity.pdbx_description
1 polymer ?
#
loop_
_entity_poly.entity_id
_entity_poly.type
_entity_poly.pdbx_seq_one_letter_code
_entity_poly.pdbx_strand_id
1 'polypeptide(L)'
;MYLILSTVKIGAVLFWIIFSALLFGFISVESHLSFLIKAVGYGTLAVHLLEIVYFWFLLRKKSNNILLDCIQILIFGVFHMISLRNKRA
;
A
#
# COMPACT_ATOMS: atom_id res chain seq x y z
N MET A 1 -7.18 4.00 -19.71
CA MET A 1 -6.21 3.20 -18.93
C MET A 1 -5.36 4.06 -18.01
N TYR A 2 -4.65 5.06 -18.54
CA TYR A 2 -3.71 5.89 -17.75
C TYR A 2 -4.40 6.70 -16.63
N LEU A 3 -5.57 7.30 -16.93
CA LEU A 3 -6.35 8.06 -15.95
C LEU A 3 -6.77 7.19 -14.75
N ILE A 4 -7.29 5.99 -15.01
CA ILE A 4 -7.79 5.06 -14.00
C ILE A 4 -6.67 4.63 -13.05
N LEU A 5 -5.50 4.25 -13.59
CA LEU A 5 -4.32 3.88 -12.80
C LEU A 5 -3.82 5.04 -11.93
N SER A 6 -3.81 6.26 -12.47
CA SER A 6 -3.44 7.45 -11.70
C SER A 6 -4.44 7.75 -10.58
N THR A 7 -5.74 7.66 -10.86
CA THR A 7 -6.80 7.87 -9.86
C THR A 7 -6.71 6.85 -8.72
N VAL A 8 -6.48 5.57 -9.02
CA VAL A 8 -6.32 4.53 -7.99
C VAL A 8 -5.10 4.79 -7.10
N LYS A 9 -3.97 5.22 -7.68
CA LYS A 9 -2.78 5.59 -6.91
C LYS A 9 -3.04 6.77 -5.97
N ILE A 10 -3.72 7.81 -6.47
CA ILE A 10 -4.10 8.97 -5.66
C ILE A 10 -5.02 8.53 -4.52
N GLY A 11 -6.01 7.68 -4.82
CA GLY A 11 -6.92 7.12 -3.83
C GLY A 11 -6.20 6.30 -2.74
N ALA A 12 -5.21 5.48 -3.11
CA ALA A 12 -4.42 4.72 -2.16
C ALA A 12 -3.63 5.62 -1.20
N VAL A 13 -3.02 6.69 -1.71
CA VAL A 13 -2.30 7.67 -0.87
C VAL A 13 -3.27 8.38 0.09
N LEU A 14 -4.42 8.84 -0.42
CA LEU A 14 -5.45 9.48 0.41
C LEU A 14 -5.98 8.52 1.49
N PHE A 15 -6.19 7.25 1.15
CA PHE A 15 -6.59 6.22 2.10
C PHE A 15 -5.58 6.08 3.26
N TRP A 16 -4.29 5.99 2.97
CA TRP A 16 -3.24 5.92 3.99
C TRP A 16 -3.20 7.16 4.89
N ILE A 17 -3.40 8.34 4.31
CA ILE A 17 -3.49 9.60 5.07
C ILE A 17 -4.68 9.57 6.03
N ILE A 18 -5.88 9.22 5.53
CA ILE A 18 -7.10 9.17 6.34
C ILE A 18 -6.98 8.12 7.44
N PHE A 19 -6.52 6.91 7.11
CA PHE A 19 -6.32 5.84 8.08
C PHE A 19 -5.32 6.25 9.17
N SER A 20 -4.18 6.83 8.80
CA SER A 20 -3.17 7.28 9.77
C SER A 20 -3.67 8.44 10.63
N ALA A 21 -4.35 9.42 10.02
CA ALA A 21 -4.94 10.54 10.75
C ALA A 21 -5.97 10.06 11.78
N LEU A 22 -6.79 9.07 11.42
CA LEU A 22 -7.76 8.46 12.33
C LEU A 22 -7.09 7.61 13.42
N LEU A 23 -5.99 6.93 13.10
CA LEU A 23 -5.24 6.09 14.03
C LEU A 23 -4.54 6.92 15.11
N PHE A 24 -3.92 8.03 14.72
CA PHE A 24 -3.20 8.94 15.62
C PHE A 24 -4.10 9.98 16.29
N GLY A 25 -5.41 9.97 16.01
CA GLY A 25 -6.38 10.87 16.63
C GLY A 25 -6.38 12.31 16.10
N PHE A 26 -5.78 12.56 14.92
CA PHE A 26 -5.83 13.87 14.26
C PHE A 26 -7.22 14.21 13.71
N ILE A 27 -8.02 13.19 13.39
CA ILE A 27 -9.41 13.35 12.94
C ILE A 27 -10.34 12.41 13.71
N SER A 28 -11.60 12.80 13.81
CA SER A 28 -12.68 11.99 14.37
C SER A 28 -13.81 11.89 13.34
N VAL A 29 -14.37 10.69 13.20
CA VAL A 29 -15.50 10.38 12.33
C VAL A 29 -16.47 9.51 13.10
N GLU A 30 -17.71 9.40 12.60
CA GLU A 30 -18.76 8.57 13.20
C GLU A 30 -18.27 7.15 13.53
N SER A 31 -18.74 6.58 14.64
CA SER A 31 -18.22 5.34 15.22
C SER A 31 -18.21 4.16 14.24
N HIS A 32 -19.28 3.98 13.46
CA HIS A 32 -19.38 2.90 12.47
C HIS A 32 -18.37 3.07 11.32
N LEU A 33 -18.23 4.30 10.81
CA LEU A 33 -17.29 4.60 9.74
C LEU A 33 -15.84 4.49 10.22
N SER A 34 -15.56 4.96 11.44
CA SER A 34 -14.24 4.82 12.08
C SER A 34 -13.83 3.36 12.24
N PHE A 35 -14.76 2.49 12.66
CA PHE A 35 -14.53 1.05 12.74
C PHE A 35 -14.20 0.45 11.36
N LEU A 36 -14.99 0.77 10.33
CA LEU A 36 -14.76 0.26 8.98
C LEU A 36 -13.40 0.70 8.41
N ILE A 37 -13.06 1.99 8.54
CA ILE A 37 -11.77 2.53 8.07
C ILE A 37 -10.62 1.83 8.78
N LYS A 38 -10.71 1.64 10.10
CA LYS A 38 -9.67 0.95 10.89
C LYS A 38 -9.56 -0.52 10.50
N ALA A 39 -10.68 -1.24 10.38
CA ALA A 39 -10.68 -2.66 10.01
C ALA A 39 -10.06 -2.87 8.62
N VAL A 40 -10.48 -2.08 7.62
CA VAL A 40 -9.92 -2.13 6.26
C VAL A 40 -8.46 -1.66 6.24
N GLY A 41 -8.10 -0.65 7.03
CA GLY A 41 -6.74 -0.15 7.19
C GLY A 41 -5.79 -1.20 7.74
N TYR A 42 -6.13 -1.84 8.86
CA TYR A 42 -5.34 -2.92 9.42
C TYR A 42 -5.30 -4.16 8.52
N GLY A 43 -6.42 -4.52 7.88
CA GLY A 43 -6.45 -5.62 6.92
C GLY A 43 -5.53 -5.38 5.74
N THR A 44 -5.61 -4.19 5.12
CA THR A 44 -4.73 -3.78 4.02
C THR A 44 -3.27 -3.74 4.45
N LEU A 45 -2.98 -3.19 5.64
CA LEU A 45 -1.63 -3.17 6.19
C LEU A 45 -1.05 -4.58 6.36
N ALA A 46 -1.84 -5.51 6.92
CA ALA A 46 -1.42 -6.90 7.09
C ALA A 46 -1.12 -7.57 5.74
N VAL A 47 -1.98 -7.38 4.73
CA VAL A 47 -1.76 -7.89 3.38
C VAL A 47 -0.47 -7.32 2.78
N HIS A 48 -0.25 -6.01 2.87
CA HIS A 48 0.95 -5.38 2.32
C HIS A 48 2.23 -5.82 3.04
N LEU A 49 2.19 -6.09 4.34
CA LEU A 49 3.33 -6.69 5.05
C LEU A 49 3.64 -8.09 4.54
N LEU A 50 2.62 -8.92 4.27
CA LEU A 50 2.82 -10.24 3.63
C LEU A 50 3.40 -10.10 2.22
N GLU A 51 2.97 -9.10 1.45
CA GLU A 51 3.52 -8.79 0.13
C GLU A 51 4.99 -8.35 0.21
N ILE A 52 5.37 -7.57 1.22
CA ILE A 52 6.79 -7.20 1.47
C ILE A 52 7.61 -8.44 1.78
N VAL A 53 7.09 -9.36 2.60
CA VAL A 53 7.74 -10.65 2.87
C VAL A 53 7.93 -11.44 1.59
N TYR A 54 6.88 -11.55 0.76
CA TYR A 54 6.94 -12.20 -0.55
C TYR A 54 8.01 -11.54 -1.46
N PHE A 55 8.02 -10.22 -1.56
CA PHE A 55 9.02 -9.46 -2.32
C PHE A 55 10.44 -9.74 -1.82
N TRP A 56 10.64 -9.77 -0.50
CA TRP A 56 11.94 -10.00 0.11
C TRP A 56 12.52 -11.37 -0.25
N PHE A 57 11.69 -12.40 -0.29
CA PHE A 57 12.15 -13.75 -0.62
C PHE A 57 12.33 -14.00 -2.12
N LEU A 58 11.42 -13.47 -2.96
CA LEU A 58 11.36 -13.85 -4.38
C LEU A 58 11.89 -12.79 -5.35
N LEU A 59 11.72 -11.51 -5.03
CA LEU A 59 11.93 -10.41 -5.98
C LEU A 59 13.09 -9.47 -5.60
N ARG A 60 13.62 -9.54 -4.37
CA ARG A 60 14.70 -8.65 -3.90
C ARG A 60 15.90 -8.58 -4.83
N LYS A 61 16.24 -9.68 -5.51
CA LYS A 61 17.40 -9.75 -6.42
C LYS A 61 17.21 -8.95 -7.73
N LYS A 62 15.96 -8.62 -8.06
CA LYS A 62 15.60 -7.78 -9.23
C LYS A 62 15.43 -6.30 -8.86
N SER A 63 15.57 -5.97 -7.58
CA SER A 63 15.42 -4.60 -7.08
C SER A 63 16.74 -3.85 -7.15
N ASN A 64 16.70 -2.61 -7.65
CA ASN A 64 17.82 -1.69 -7.58
C ASN A 64 17.85 -0.93 -6.24
N ASN A 65 16.70 -0.77 -5.58
CA ASN A 65 16.58 -0.10 -4.29
C ASN A 65 15.49 -0.78 -3.44
N ILE A 66 15.94 -1.71 -2.60
CA ILE A 66 15.08 -2.58 -1.79
C ILE A 66 14.17 -1.76 -0.88
N LEU A 67 14.70 -0.70 -0.25
CA LEU A 67 13.93 0.13 0.68
C LEU A 67 12.79 0.88 -0.01
N LEU A 68 13.08 1.50 -1.16
CA LEU A 68 12.04 2.20 -1.93
C LEU A 68 10.98 1.23 -2.45
N ASP A 69 11.37 0.03 -2.88
CA ASP A 69 10.41 -0.98 -3.33
C ASP A 69 9.52 -1.47 -2.19
N CYS A 70 10.06 -1.68 -0.98
CA CYS A 70 9.25 -2.00 0.20
C CYS A 70 8.24 -0.89 0.53
N ILE A 71 8.65 0.38 0.46
CA ILE A 71 7.74 1.52 0.68
C ILE A 71 6.65 1.55 -0.41
N GLN A 72 7.02 1.30 -1.66
CA GLN A 72 6.05 1.28 -2.76
C GLN A 72 5.08 0.09 -2.66
N ILE A 73 5.50 -1.06 -2.13
CA ILE A 73 4.60 -2.17 -1.80
C ILE A 73 3.73 -1.81 -0.60
N LEU A 74 4.27 -1.15 0.42
CA LEU A 74 3.46 -0.70 1.56
C LEU A 74 2.34 0.26 1.14
N ILE A 75 2.59 1.13 0.15
CA ILE A 75 1.62 2.13 -0.31
C ILE A 75 0.68 1.55 -1.37
N PHE A 76 1.22 0.79 -2.34
CA PHE A 76 0.52 0.37 -3.56
C PHE A 76 0.35 -1.14 -3.72
N GLY A 77 0.85 -1.95 -2.79
CA GLY A 77 0.75 -3.41 -2.77
C GLY A 77 1.33 -4.12 -3.99
N VAL A 78 0.71 -5.23 -4.39
CA VAL A 78 1.08 -6.04 -5.57
C VAL A 78 1.19 -5.27 -6.88
N PHE A 79 0.52 -4.12 -7.03
CA PHE A 79 0.62 -3.33 -8.26
C PHE A 79 2.05 -2.86 -8.53
N HIS A 80 2.83 -2.59 -7.48
CA HIS A 80 4.25 -2.29 -7.64
C HIS A 80 5.06 -3.54 -8.02
N MET A 81 4.79 -4.68 -7.38
CA MET A 81 5.48 -5.93 -7.67
C MET A 81 5.27 -6.40 -9.11
N ILE A 82 4.10 -6.17 -9.70
CA ILE A 82 3.83 -6.48 -11.13
C ILE A 82 4.75 -5.65 -12.04
N SER A 83 4.97 -4.37 -11.71
CA SER A 83 5.90 -3.51 -12.46
C SER A 83 7.34 -4.02 -12.36
N LEU A 84 7.78 -4.40 -11.16
CA LEU A 84 9.12 -4.98 -10.95
C LEU A 84 9.30 -6.32 -11.66
N ARG A 85 8.27 -7.18 -11.66
CA ARG A 85 8.31 -8.47 -12.36
C ARG A 85 8.42 -8.29 -13.87
N ASN A 86 7.82 -7.23 -14.41
CA ASN A 86 7.79 -6.95 -15.85
C ASN A 86 9.00 -6.13 -16.35
N LYS A 87 9.89 -5.66 -15.45
CA LYS A 87 11.20 -5.17 -15.87
C LYS A 87 12.00 -6.34 -16.43
N ARG A 88 12.39 -6.25 -17.71
CA ARG A 88 13.38 -7.17 -18.30
C ARG A 88 14.69 -6.96 -17.55
N ALA A 89 15.31 -8.06 -17.15
CA ALA A 89 16.65 -8.08 -16.54
C ALA A 89 17.68 -7.49 -17.50
#